data_AF-A0A534V744-F1
#
_entry.id   AF-A0A534V744-F1
#
_cell.length_a   1.000
_cell.length_b   1.000
_cell.length_c   1.000
_cell.angle_alpha   90.00
_cell.angle_beta   90.00
_cell.angle_gamma   90.00
#
_symmetry.space_group_name_H-M   'P 1'
#
loop_
_entity.id
_entity.type
_entity.pdbx_description
1 polymer ?
#
loop_
_entity_poly.entity_id
_entity_poly.type
_entity_poly.pdbx_seq_one_letter_code
_entity_poly.pdbx_strand_id
1 'polypeptide(L)'
;MKVLYTSTELFHFVGRRDPSDDRANYENLLKILAASCVSHPPHDNNWGQVSYTINWDRSLEKEELIVPTVTCYADIPFDSLSVHVAKYGKFGLSFPRDLLIPYGARPVMYIPTRNDDWRSIHGTTLIRDLEAIYKGFYAHVKSKSSSSDTTTSRGPWS
;
A
#
# COMPACT_ATOMS: atom_id res chain seq x y z
N MET A 1 -2.94 -22.54 -25.77
CA MET A 1 -2.24 -22.14 -24.52
C MET A 1 -3.23 -21.44 -23.62
N LYS A 2 -3.30 -21.81 -22.34
CA LYS A 2 -4.12 -21.11 -21.35
C LYS A 2 -3.31 -19.92 -20.84
N VAL A 3 -3.74 -18.70 -21.15
CA VAL A 3 -3.13 -17.49 -20.58
C VAL A 3 -3.56 -17.43 -19.12
N LEU A 4 -2.60 -17.58 -18.21
CA LEU A 4 -2.83 -17.36 -16.78
C LEU A 4 -2.76 -15.85 -16.54
N TYR A 5 -3.80 -15.30 -15.93
CA TYR A 5 -3.84 -13.88 -15.55
C TYR A 5 -3.28 -13.63 -14.14
N THR A 6 -3.02 -14.70 -13.40
CA THR A 6 -2.64 -14.69 -12.00
C THR A 6 -1.64 -15.82 -11.73
N SER A 7 -0.77 -15.66 -10.74
CA SER A 7 0.29 -16.59 -10.38
C SER A 7 0.04 -17.30 -9.06
N THR A 8 0.39 -18.57 -8.97
CA THR A 8 0.40 -19.33 -7.69
C THR A 8 1.44 -18.79 -6.70
N GLU A 9 2.39 -18.00 -7.18
CA GLU A 9 3.40 -17.31 -6.39
C GLU A 9 3.30 -15.79 -6.56
N LEU A 10 3.61 -15.03 -5.51
CA LEU A 10 3.69 -13.57 -5.57
C LEU A 10 5.15 -13.13 -5.45
N PHE A 11 5.54 -12.12 -6.22
CA PHE A 11 6.93 -11.72 -6.40
C PHE A 11 7.24 -10.38 -5.72
N HIS A 12 8.25 -10.36 -4.86
CA HIS A 12 8.82 -9.13 -4.31
C HIS A 12 10.13 -8.81 -5.03
N PHE A 13 10.15 -7.68 -5.75
CA PHE A 13 11.34 -7.19 -6.46
C PHE A 13 12.05 -6.11 -5.65
N VAL A 14 13.38 -6.08 -5.72
CA VAL A 14 14.21 -5.18 -4.91
C VAL A 14 14.75 -3.96 -5.66
N GLY A 15 14.44 -3.82 -6.95
CA GLY A 15 14.99 -2.78 -7.83
C GLY A 15 14.04 -1.65 -8.22
N ARG A 16 12.90 -1.47 -7.54
CA ARG A 16 11.92 -0.42 -7.89
C ARG A 16 12.54 0.99 -7.96
N ARG A 17 13.53 1.30 -7.13
CA ARG A 17 14.16 2.63 -7.06
C ARG A 17 15.05 2.90 -8.28
N ASP A 18 15.88 1.94 -8.64
CA ASP A 18 16.71 1.97 -9.84
C ASP A 18 16.82 0.54 -10.41
N PRO A 19 15.97 0.19 -11.40
CA PRO A 19 15.97 -1.14 -11.98
C PRO A 19 17.26 -1.50 -12.72
N SER A 20 18.09 -0.50 -13.06
CA SER A 20 19.30 -0.66 -13.86
C SER A 20 20.56 -0.92 -13.03
N ASP A 21 20.55 -0.56 -11.74
CA ASP A 21 21.66 -0.81 -10.82
C ASP A 21 21.62 -2.25 -10.28
N ASP A 22 22.04 -3.19 -11.11
CA ASP A 22 22.08 -4.62 -10.78
C ASP A 22 22.89 -4.90 -9.49
N ARG A 23 23.95 -4.13 -9.24
CA ARG A 23 24.81 -4.32 -8.06
C ARG A 23 24.07 -3.95 -6.78
N ALA A 24 23.51 -2.74 -6.71
CA ALA A 24 22.77 -2.31 -5.53
C ALA A 24 21.54 -3.18 -5.29
N ASN A 25 20.87 -3.61 -6.36
CA ASN A 25 19.71 -4.50 -6.29
C ASN A 25 20.10 -5.87 -5.73
N TYR A 26 21.21 -6.46 -6.19
CA TYR A 26 21.72 -7.70 -5.64
C TYR A 26 22.13 -7.57 -4.17
N GLU A 27 22.80 -6.48 -3.78
CA GLU A 27 23.15 -6.21 -2.38
C GLU A 27 21.89 -6.06 -1.49
N ASN A 28 20.80 -5.49 -1.99
CA ASN A 28 19.53 -5.44 -1.28
C ASN A 28 18.91 -6.82 -1.09
N LEU A 29 18.97 -7.69 -2.10
CA LEU A 29 18.53 -9.08 -1.98
C LEU A 29 19.32 -9.82 -0.89
N LEU A 30 20.65 -9.64 -0.85
CA LEU A 30 21.49 -10.26 0.18
C LEU A 30 21.12 -9.81 1.59
N LYS A 31 20.76 -8.52 1.79
CA LYS A 31 20.28 -8.02 3.09
C LYS A 31 18.99 -8.70 3.52
N ILE A 32 18.03 -8.84 2.59
CA ILE A 32 16.75 -9.53 2.85
C ILE A 32 16.99 -10.99 3.23
N LEU A 33 17.84 -11.69 2.48
CA LEU A 33 18.18 -13.10 2.77
C LEU A 33 18.88 -13.26 4.12
N ALA A 34 19.84 -12.39 4.43
CA ALA A 34 20.55 -12.41 5.71
C ALA A 34 19.62 -12.11 6.89
N ALA A 35 18.68 -11.18 6.73
CA ALA A 35 17.67 -10.86 7.75
C ALA A 35 16.52 -11.86 7.80
N SER A 36 16.36 -12.70 6.76
CA SER A 36 15.19 -13.56 6.55
C SER A 36 13.86 -12.80 6.65
N CYS A 37 13.83 -11.54 6.21
CA CYS A 37 12.70 -10.63 6.40
C CYS A 37 12.54 -9.68 5.22
N VAL A 38 11.33 -9.63 4.66
CA VAL A 38 10.91 -8.61 3.69
C VAL A 38 10.10 -7.57 4.45
N SER A 39 10.65 -6.37 4.64
CA SER A 39 10.02 -5.28 5.40
C SER A 39 9.99 -3.96 4.62
N HIS A 40 9.11 -3.05 5.03
CA HIS A 40 9.08 -1.69 4.50
C HIS A 40 10.02 -0.78 5.35
N PRO A 41 10.57 0.31 4.80
CA PRO A 41 11.33 1.28 5.59
C PRO A 41 10.46 2.09 6.56
N PRO A 42 10.88 2.32 7.82
CA PRO A 42 12.12 1.85 8.43
C PRO A 42 12.06 0.34 8.67
N HIS A 43 13.12 -0.38 8.31
CA HIS A 43 13.22 -1.84 8.45
C HIS A 43 13.35 -2.25 9.91
N ASP A 44 12.29 -2.01 10.68
CA ASP A 44 12.16 -2.44 12.07
C ASP A 44 11.64 -3.88 12.14
N ASN A 45 11.68 -4.46 13.34
CA ASN A 45 11.22 -5.83 13.59
C ASN A 45 9.76 -5.87 14.07
N ASN A 46 8.96 -4.82 13.84
CA ASN A 46 7.55 -4.75 14.27
C ASN A 46 6.63 -5.45 13.24
N TRP A 47 6.95 -6.70 12.93
CA TRP A 47 6.24 -7.49 11.95
C TRP A 47 4.75 -7.65 12.32
N GLY A 48 3.88 -7.67 11.30
CA GLY A 48 2.44 -7.88 11.46
C GLY A 48 1.63 -6.63 11.86
N GLN A 49 2.28 -5.50 12.17
CA GLN A 49 1.58 -4.25 12.45
C GLN A 49 1.36 -3.47 11.15
N VAL A 50 0.09 -3.29 10.75
CA VAL A 50 -0.26 -2.37 9.68
C VAL A 50 -0.33 -0.96 10.25
N SER A 51 0.46 -0.05 9.70
CA SER A 51 0.35 1.38 10.00
C SER A 51 0.19 2.20 8.72
N TYR A 52 -0.18 3.45 8.88
CA TYR A 52 -0.28 4.39 7.78
C TYR A 52 -0.09 5.80 8.31
N THR A 53 0.43 6.67 7.45
CA THR A 53 0.53 8.11 7.71
C THR A 53 -0.57 8.82 6.93
N ILE A 54 -1.36 9.67 7.60
CA ILE A 54 -2.32 10.54 6.92
C ILE A 54 -1.73 11.95 6.77
N ASN A 55 -1.57 12.39 5.53
CA ASN A 55 -1.10 13.73 5.19
C ASN A 55 -2.28 14.58 4.71
N TRP A 56 -2.99 15.25 5.64
CA TRP A 56 -4.25 15.95 5.35
C TRP A 56 -4.17 17.04 4.25
N ASP A 57 -2.99 17.60 4.03
CA ASP A 57 -2.72 18.61 2.99
C ASP A 57 -2.40 18.01 1.61
N ARG A 58 -2.40 16.69 1.50
CA ARG A 58 -2.13 15.94 0.27
C ARG A 58 -3.41 15.33 -0.30
N SER A 59 -3.28 14.66 -1.45
CA SER A 59 -4.42 14.11 -2.20
C SER A 59 -4.30 12.61 -2.42
N LEU A 60 -5.44 11.91 -2.49
CA LEU A 60 -5.53 10.52 -2.91
C LEU A 60 -5.13 10.33 -4.38
N GLU A 61 -5.39 11.31 -5.24
CA GLU A 61 -5.06 11.25 -6.68
C GLU A 61 -3.55 11.06 -6.92
N LYS A 62 -2.73 11.58 -6.01
CA LYS A 62 -1.27 11.45 -6.05
C LYS A 62 -0.73 10.32 -5.17
N GLU A 63 -1.60 9.53 -4.54
CA GLU A 63 -1.22 8.49 -3.57
C GLU A 63 -0.47 9.06 -2.34
N GLU A 64 -0.71 10.33 -1.99
CA GLU A 64 0.03 11.03 -0.94
C GLU A 64 -0.80 11.28 0.33
N LEU A 65 -2.14 11.23 0.26
CA LEU A 65 -3.02 11.46 1.42
C LEU A 65 -2.89 10.36 2.48
N ILE A 66 -2.88 9.09 2.08
CA ILE A 66 -2.74 7.95 3.00
C ILE A 66 -1.57 7.12 2.50
N VAL A 67 -0.47 7.12 3.25
CA VAL A 67 0.76 6.40 2.89
C VAL A 67 0.91 5.20 3.82
N PRO A 68 0.61 3.98 3.34
CA PRO A 68 0.68 2.78 4.15
C PRO A 68 2.12 2.27 4.30
N THR A 69 2.37 1.60 5.41
CA THR A 69 3.63 0.91 5.72
C THR A 69 3.57 -0.55 5.28
N VAL A 70 3.67 -0.76 3.96
CA VAL A 70 3.44 -2.08 3.36
C VAL A 70 4.58 -2.52 2.46
N THR A 71 4.71 -3.84 2.30
CA THR A 71 5.55 -4.47 1.28
C THR A 71 4.67 -4.89 0.12
N CYS A 72 5.15 -4.66 -1.11
CA CYS A 72 4.41 -5.01 -2.32
C CYS A 72 4.88 -6.35 -2.85
N TYR A 73 3.91 -7.19 -3.24
CA TYR A 73 4.12 -8.43 -3.97
C TYR A 73 3.30 -8.38 -5.25
N ALA A 74 3.94 -8.62 -6.38
CA ALA A 74 3.29 -8.58 -7.68
C ALA A 74 2.70 -9.95 -8.03
N ASP A 75 1.44 -9.95 -8.45
CA ASP A 75 0.73 -11.15 -8.94
C ASP A 75 0.92 -11.28 -10.46
N ILE A 76 2.09 -11.79 -10.87
CA ILE A 76 2.48 -11.89 -12.28
C ILE A 76 2.84 -13.35 -12.57
N PRO A 77 2.28 -13.97 -13.63
CA PRO A 77 2.71 -15.29 -14.06
C PRO A 77 4.23 -15.35 -14.29
N PHE A 78 4.87 -16.46 -13.91
CA PHE A 78 6.33 -16.62 -14.01
C PHE A 78 6.87 -16.32 -15.42
N ASP A 79 6.19 -16.82 -16.46
CA ASP A 79 6.59 -16.61 -17.87
C ASP A 79 6.48 -15.15 -18.33
N SER A 80 5.78 -14.31 -17.57
CA SER A 80 5.57 -12.88 -17.83
C SER A 80 6.46 -11.97 -16.95
N LEU A 81 7.39 -12.54 -16.18
CA LEU A 81 8.31 -11.77 -15.32
C LEU A 81 9.23 -10.86 -16.12
N SER A 82 9.63 -11.27 -17.34
CA SER A 82 10.55 -10.51 -18.20
C SER A 82 10.07 -9.07 -18.47
N VAL A 83 8.77 -8.86 -18.61
CA VAL A 83 8.16 -7.53 -18.80
C VAL A 83 8.32 -6.64 -17.57
N HIS A 84 8.39 -7.24 -16.38
CA HIS A 84 8.44 -6.55 -15.10
C HIS A 84 9.87 -6.28 -14.62
N VAL A 85 10.84 -7.06 -15.10
CA VAL A 85 12.27 -6.84 -14.84
C VAL A 85 12.73 -5.44 -15.26
N ALA A 86 12.22 -4.91 -16.38
CA ALA A 86 12.56 -3.56 -16.82
C ALA A 86 12.10 -2.47 -15.83
N LYS A 87 11.01 -2.71 -15.11
CA LYS A 87 10.40 -1.75 -14.17
C LYS A 87 10.85 -1.95 -12.73
N TYR A 88 11.20 -3.17 -12.34
CA TYR A 88 11.43 -3.53 -10.94
C TYR A 88 12.79 -4.18 -10.68
N GLY A 89 13.61 -4.36 -11.71
CA GLY A 89 14.94 -4.97 -11.63
C GLY A 89 14.93 -6.49 -11.78
N LYS A 90 16.11 -7.08 -11.93
CA LYS A 90 16.32 -8.51 -12.19
C LYS A 90 16.27 -9.40 -10.96
N PHE A 91 16.33 -8.80 -9.77
CA PHE A 91 16.45 -9.52 -8.49
C PHE A 91 15.17 -9.42 -7.67
N GLY A 92 14.83 -10.51 -6.99
CA GLY A 92 13.63 -10.60 -6.15
C GLY A 92 13.47 -11.98 -5.51
N LEU A 93 12.36 -12.15 -4.81
CA LEU A 93 11.95 -13.41 -4.17
C LEU A 93 10.49 -13.71 -4.54
N SER A 94 10.16 -14.99 -4.63
CA SER A 94 8.78 -15.45 -4.73
C SER A 94 8.33 -16.11 -3.44
N PHE A 95 7.04 -16.02 -3.16
CA PHE A 95 6.39 -16.76 -2.09
C PHE A 95 5.11 -17.40 -2.62
N PRO A 96 4.74 -18.62 -2.17
CA PRO A 96 3.42 -19.16 -2.47
C PRO A 96 2.33 -18.19 -2.02
N ARG A 97 1.36 -17.93 -2.89
CA ARG A 97 0.24 -17.03 -2.59
C ARG A 97 -0.50 -17.44 -1.33
N ASP A 98 -0.78 -18.74 -1.21
CA ASP A 98 -1.52 -19.30 -0.08
C ASP A 98 -0.75 -19.18 1.24
N LEU A 99 0.58 -19.05 1.16
CA LEU A 99 1.41 -18.73 2.32
C LEU A 99 1.19 -17.28 2.76
N LEU A 100 1.14 -16.32 1.84
CA LEU A 100 1.07 -14.89 2.15
C LEU A 100 -0.34 -14.38 2.54
N ILE A 101 -1.40 -15.01 2.04
CA ILE A 101 -2.80 -14.62 2.33
C ILE A 101 -3.09 -14.55 3.84
N PRO A 102 -2.73 -15.57 4.66
CA PRO A 102 -2.88 -15.52 6.12
C PRO A 102 -2.12 -14.38 6.80
N TYR A 103 -1.01 -13.91 6.22
CA TYR A 103 -0.21 -12.79 6.74
C TYR A 103 -0.69 -11.41 6.26
N GLY A 104 -1.90 -11.33 5.69
CA GLY A 104 -2.51 -10.06 5.34
C GLY A 104 -2.17 -9.56 3.93
N ALA A 105 -1.59 -10.40 3.06
CA ALA A 105 -1.51 -10.05 1.64
C ALA A 105 -2.93 -9.86 1.07
N ARG A 106 -3.14 -8.71 0.43
CA ARG A 106 -4.42 -8.29 -0.16
C ARG A 106 -4.18 -7.80 -1.59
N PRO A 107 -5.11 -8.05 -2.53
CA PRO A 107 -4.98 -7.54 -3.88
C PRO A 107 -5.05 -6.01 -3.90
N VAL A 108 -4.24 -5.40 -4.75
CA VAL A 108 -4.32 -3.96 -5.05
C VAL A 108 -5.49 -3.72 -5.99
N MET A 109 -6.32 -2.72 -5.67
CA MET A 109 -7.42 -2.27 -6.53
C MET A 109 -6.92 -1.14 -7.43
N TYR A 110 -6.95 -1.36 -8.75
CA TYR A 110 -6.60 -0.32 -9.73
C TYR A 110 -7.83 0.47 -10.12
N ILE A 111 -7.75 1.79 -10.02
CA ILE A 111 -8.78 2.72 -10.51
C ILE A 111 -8.26 3.34 -11.81
N PRO A 112 -8.85 3.03 -12.97
CA PRO A 112 -8.42 3.62 -14.23
C PRO A 112 -8.76 5.12 -14.26
N THR A 113 -7.76 5.93 -14.58
CA THR A 113 -7.89 7.38 -14.79
C THR A 113 -7.54 7.75 -16.23
N ARG A 114 -8.11 8.86 -16.72
CA ARG A 114 -7.83 9.43 -18.04
C ARG A 114 -7.66 10.95 -17.94
N ASN A 115 -6.96 11.51 -18.93
CA ASN A 115 -6.68 12.95 -18.97
C ASN A 115 -7.94 13.80 -19.25
N ASP A 116 -9.00 13.22 -19.80
CA ASP A 116 -10.28 13.87 -20.09
C ASP A 116 -11.34 13.70 -18.97
N ASP A 117 -10.94 13.18 -17.80
CA ASP A 117 -11.82 12.81 -16.67
C ASP A 117 -12.45 13.99 -15.88
N TRP A 118 -12.62 15.18 -16.46
CA TRP A 118 -13.30 16.27 -15.77
C TRP A 118 -14.83 16.16 -15.90
N ARG A 119 -15.51 15.77 -14.81
CA ARG A 119 -17.00 15.68 -14.68
C ARG A 119 -17.69 14.48 -15.36
N SER A 120 -16.95 13.43 -15.68
CA SER A 120 -17.53 12.13 -16.09
C SER A 120 -17.56 11.14 -14.92
N ILE A 121 -18.28 10.03 -15.05
CA ILE A 121 -18.38 8.91 -14.08
C ILE A 121 -17.06 8.10 -13.95
N HIS A 122 -15.91 8.73 -14.17
CA HIS A 122 -14.60 8.09 -14.31
C HIS A 122 -13.76 8.18 -13.03
N GLY A 123 -12.62 7.48 -13.02
CA GLY A 123 -11.82 7.21 -11.82
C GLY A 123 -11.34 8.45 -11.07
N THR A 124 -10.97 9.51 -11.78
CA THR A 124 -10.48 10.75 -11.14
C THR A 124 -11.56 11.44 -10.29
N THR A 125 -12.79 11.52 -10.78
CA THR A 125 -13.92 12.07 -10.03
C THR A 125 -14.24 11.21 -8.81
N LEU A 126 -14.26 9.89 -8.96
CA LEU A 126 -14.46 8.96 -7.84
C LEU A 126 -13.42 9.18 -6.73
N ILE A 127 -12.14 9.29 -7.09
CA ILE A 127 -11.06 9.50 -6.12
C ILE A 127 -11.24 10.83 -5.38
N ARG A 128 -11.63 11.90 -6.07
CA ARG A 128 -11.89 13.21 -5.46
C ARG A 128 -13.09 13.22 -4.54
N ASP A 129 -14.18 12.54 -4.93
CA ASP A 129 -15.37 12.42 -4.11
C ASP A 129 -15.06 11.61 -2.84
N LEU A 130 -14.33 10.50 -2.96
CA LEU A 130 -13.86 9.72 -1.82
C LEU A 130 -12.99 10.55 -0.88
N GLU A 131 -12.07 11.36 -1.43
CA GLU A 131 -11.24 12.27 -0.65
C GLU A 131 -12.08 13.31 0.10
N ALA A 132 -13.03 13.96 -0.59
CA ALA A 132 -13.90 14.98 0.00
C ALA A 132 -14.79 14.40 1.11
N ILE A 133 -15.38 13.23 0.87
CA ILE A 133 -16.19 12.50 1.86
C ILE A 133 -15.33 12.14 3.07
N TYR A 134 -14.12 11.59 2.86
CA TYR A 134 -13.24 11.19 3.94
C TYR A 134 -12.80 12.38 4.81
N LYS A 135 -12.34 13.48 4.18
CA LYS A 135 -11.95 14.71 4.88
C LYS A 135 -13.11 15.34 5.62
N GLY A 136 -14.29 15.41 4.99
CA GLY A 136 -15.51 15.95 5.60
C GLY A 136 -15.99 15.13 6.79
N PHE A 137 -16.02 13.79 6.66
CA PHE A 137 -16.35 12.88 7.75
C PHE A 137 -15.38 13.03 8.92
N TYR A 138 -14.08 13.07 8.65
CA TYR A 138 -13.07 13.25 9.69
C TYR A 138 -13.23 14.58 10.44
N ALA A 139 -13.45 15.68 9.72
CA ALA A 139 -13.71 16.99 10.34
C ALA A 139 -14.96 16.96 11.23
N HIS A 140 -16.03 16.28 10.81
CA HIS A 140 -17.27 16.14 11.58
C HIS A 140 -17.11 15.28 12.83
N VAL A 141 -16.38 14.16 12.75
CA VAL A 141 -16.10 13.32 13.92
C VAL A 141 -15.21 14.07 14.92
N LYS A 142 -14.17 14.75 14.43
CA LYS A 142 -13.24 15.52 15.26
C LYS A 142 -13.94 16.67 15.99
N SER A 143 -14.79 17.43 15.29
CA SER A 143 -15.53 18.54 15.91
C SER A 143 -16.43 18.07 17.05
N LYS A 144 -17.07 16.90 16.91
CA LYS A 144 -17.88 16.29 17.98
C LYS A 144 -17.05 15.82 19.17
N SER A 145 -15.86 15.25 18.94
CA SER A 145 -14.97 14.83 20.03
C SER A 145 -14.42 16.00 20.86
N SER A 146 -14.28 17.19 20.26
CA SER A 146 -13.93 18.41 20.99
C SER A 146 -15.10 19.09 21.72
N SER A 147 -16.34 18.64 21.50
CA SER A 147 -17.55 19.20 22.12
C SER A 147 -18.11 18.33 23.25
N SER A 148 -17.52 17.16 23.53
CA SER A 148 -17.98 16.24 24.58
C SER A 148 -17.20 16.31 25.90
N ASP A 149 -16.24 17.22 26.07
CA ASP A 149 -15.68 17.57 27.39
C ASP A 149 -16.63 18.53 28.13
N THR A 150 -17.85 18.06 28.42
CA THR A 150 -18.67 18.67 29.47
C THR A 150 -18.61 17.76 30.67
N THR A 151 -17.71 18.10 31.60
CA THR A 151 -17.58 17.52 32.94
C THR A 151 -18.95 17.36 33.56
N THR A 152 -19.48 16.14 33.59
CA THR A 152 -20.60 15.81 34.47
C THR A 152 -19.99 15.30 35.76
N SER A 153 -19.76 16.19 36.71
CA SER A 153 -19.48 15.81 38.09
C SER A 153 -20.74 15.16 38.67
N ARG A 154 -20.75 13.83 38.78
CA ARG A 154 -21.66 13.16 39.70
C ARG A 154 -21.05 13.25 41.09
N GLY A 155 -21.59 14.16 41.90
CA GLY A 155 -21.30 14.24 43.33
C GLY A 155 -21.70 12.94 44.06
N PRO A 156 -21.13 12.71 45.25
CA PRO A 156 -21.33 11.47 45.98
C PRO A 156 -22.74 11.43 46.56
N TRP A 157 -23.49 10.40 46.22
CA TRP A 157 -24.66 10.02 47.01
C TRP A 157 -24.23 8.91 47.96
N SER A 158 -24.48 9.22 49.24
CA SER A 158 -24.47 8.39 50.45
C SER A 158 -24.91 6.95 50.26
#